data_AF-A0AAU3AR70-F1
#
_entry.id   AF-A0AAU3AR70-F1
#
_cell.length_a   1.000
_cell.length_b   1.000
_cell.length_c   1.000
_cell.angle_alpha   90.00
_cell.angle_beta   90.00
_cell.angle_gamma   90.00
#
_symmetry.space_group_name_H-M   'P 1'
#
loop_
_entity.id
_entity.type
_entity.pdbx_description
1 polymer ?
#
loop_
_entity_poly.entity_id
_entity_poly.type
_entity_poly.pdbx_seq_one_letter_code
_entity_poly.pdbx_strand_id
1 'polypeptide(L)'
;MRVHVISDVHGNTEGLAKAGDGADALVCLGDLVLFLDYADHSRGIFPDLFGVENAHRIVALRTARRFEEARELGRSLWAGLDREAAIESAVRRQYAEMFAAFPTPTYATYGNVDIPALWPQYAGPGTTVLDGERVEIGGRVFGFVGGGLRTPMRTPFEISDEEYAAKVEALGEVDVLCSHIPPDVPELCYDTVPRRFERGSRALLEAIRRTKPRYALFGHVHQPLARRVRVGRTECVNVGHFAATSRPFALEW
;
A
#
# COMPACT_ATOMS: atom_id res chain seq x y z
N MET A 1 19.69 -3.27 -15.84
CA MET A 1 18.70 -3.78 -14.87
C MET A 1 17.46 -2.93 -14.96
N ARG A 2 16.30 -3.55 -15.16
CA ARG A 2 14.99 -2.89 -15.19
C ARG A 2 14.13 -3.44 -14.07
N VAL A 3 13.71 -2.57 -13.15
CA VAL A 3 12.85 -2.93 -12.02
C VAL A 3 11.54 -2.18 -12.15
N HIS A 4 10.43 -2.91 -12.09
CA HIS A 4 9.10 -2.31 -12.04
C HIS A 4 8.69 -2.16 -10.58
N VAL A 5 8.08 -1.04 -10.24
CA VAL A 5 7.68 -0.70 -8.86
C VAL A 5 6.20 -0.34 -8.85
N ILE A 6 5.44 -0.95 -7.94
CA ILE A 6 3.99 -0.75 -7.77
C ILE A 6 3.65 -0.52 -6.30
N SER A 7 2.51 0.11 -6.04
CA SER A 7 1.85 0.18 -4.72
C SER A 7 0.35 0.26 -4.91
N ASP A 8 -0.40 -0.02 -3.84
CA ASP A 8 -1.85 0.16 -3.77
C ASP A 8 -2.54 -0.74 -4.82
N VAL A 9 -2.28 -2.05 -4.67
CA VAL A 9 -2.71 -3.09 -5.62
C VAL A 9 -4.20 -3.38 -5.50
N HIS A 10 -4.75 -3.33 -4.28
CA HIS A 10 -6.15 -3.46 -3.93
C HIS A 10 -6.94 -4.41 -4.86
N GLY A 11 -6.67 -5.70 -4.78
CA GLY A 11 -7.51 -6.67 -5.50
C GLY A 11 -7.27 -6.74 -7.02
N ASN A 12 -6.29 -6.03 -7.59
CA ASN A 12 -5.98 -6.09 -9.04
C ASN A 12 -5.03 -7.26 -9.40
N THR A 13 -5.50 -8.49 -9.26
CA THR A 13 -4.72 -9.71 -9.52
C THR A 13 -4.28 -9.83 -10.99
N GLU A 14 -5.17 -9.45 -11.92
CA GLU A 14 -4.85 -9.52 -13.36
C GLU A 14 -3.74 -8.54 -13.75
N GLY A 15 -3.81 -7.31 -13.24
CA GLY A 15 -2.74 -6.32 -13.42
C GLY A 15 -1.44 -6.82 -12.78
N LEU A 16 -1.52 -7.38 -11.57
CA LEU A 16 -0.35 -7.88 -10.84
C LEU A 16 0.40 -8.96 -11.61
N ALA A 17 -0.32 -9.90 -12.22
CA ALA A 17 0.26 -10.98 -13.02
C ALA A 17 1.08 -10.46 -14.23
N LYS A 18 0.76 -9.27 -14.74
CA LYS A 18 1.43 -8.60 -15.86
C LYS A 18 2.43 -7.53 -15.41
N ALA A 19 2.53 -7.26 -14.11
CA ALA A 19 3.33 -6.15 -13.58
C ALA A 19 4.85 -6.35 -13.76
N GLY A 20 5.29 -7.59 -14.01
CA GLY A 20 6.68 -7.94 -14.30
C GLY A 20 7.03 -7.94 -15.79
N ASP A 21 6.08 -7.67 -16.70
CA ASP A 21 6.31 -7.77 -18.14
C ASP A 21 7.40 -6.79 -18.59
N GLY A 22 8.52 -7.34 -19.07
CA GLY A 22 9.69 -6.56 -19.47
C GLY A 22 10.49 -5.96 -18.30
N ALA A 23 10.34 -6.51 -17.09
CA ALA A 23 11.18 -6.23 -15.92
C ALA A 23 12.08 -7.42 -15.59
N ASP A 24 13.25 -7.14 -15.02
CA ASP A 24 14.12 -8.16 -14.41
C ASP A 24 13.66 -8.53 -12.99
N ALA A 25 12.91 -7.63 -12.31
CA ALA A 25 12.30 -7.85 -11.00
C ALA A 25 11.11 -6.92 -10.76
N LEU A 26 10.20 -7.33 -9.86
CA LEU A 26 9.12 -6.49 -9.34
C LEU A 26 9.44 -6.03 -7.90
N VAL A 27 9.11 -4.77 -7.60
CA VAL A 27 9.00 -4.25 -6.24
C VAL A 27 7.54 -3.88 -5.96
N CYS A 28 6.96 -4.43 -4.88
CA CYS A 28 5.59 -4.16 -4.47
C CYS A 28 5.57 -3.49 -3.08
N LEU A 29 5.01 -2.27 -3.00
CA LEU A 29 5.01 -1.45 -1.79
C LEU A 29 3.71 -1.55 -0.99
N GLY A 30 2.98 -2.65 -1.15
CA GLY A 30 1.88 -3.03 -0.27
C GLY A 30 0.50 -2.58 -0.72
N ASP A 31 -0.44 -2.69 0.22
CA ASP A 31 -1.87 -2.50 0.04
C ASP A 31 -2.45 -3.47 -0.99
N LEU A 32 -2.32 -4.78 -0.68
CA LEU A 32 -2.89 -5.84 -1.51
C LEU A 32 -4.39 -6.00 -1.29
N VAL A 33 -4.83 -5.84 -0.04
CA VAL A 33 -6.21 -6.10 0.38
C VAL A 33 -7.17 -5.06 -0.22
N LEU A 34 -8.25 -5.53 -0.85
CA LEU A 34 -9.38 -4.72 -1.26
C LEU A 34 -10.57 -4.98 -0.34
N PHE A 35 -10.85 -4.04 0.55
CA PHE A 35 -12.02 -4.13 1.42
C PHE A 35 -13.30 -3.66 0.70
N LEU A 36 -13.28 -2.52 0.03
CA LEU A 36 -14.41 -1.96 -0.69
C LEU A 36 -13.90 -1.01 -1.78
N ASP A 37 -14.29 -1.27 -3.03
CA ASP A 37 -13.97 -0.43 -4.17
C ASP A 37 -15.07 0.65 -4.35
N TYR A 38 -14.65 1.91 -4.50
CA TYR A 38 -15.55 3.07 -4.65
C TYR A 38 -15.89 3.37 -6.13
N ALA A 39 -15.22 2.72 -7.08
CA ALA A 39 -15.51 2.82 -8.51
C ALA A 39 -16.36 1.64 -8.99
N ASP A 40 -16.08 0.43 -8.49
CA ASP A 40 -16.85 -0.78 -8.79
C ASP A 40 -17.29 -1.47 -7.49
N HIS A 41 -18.53 -1.20 -7.06
CA HIS A 41 -19.06 -1.68 -5.79
C HIS A 41 -19.30 -3.21 -5.74
N SER A 42 -19.08 -3.91 -6.85
CA SER A 42 -19.13 -5.38 -6.87
C SER A 42 -17.85 -6.04 -6.35
N ARG A 43 -16.76 -5.27 -6.18
CA ARG A 43 -15.44 -5.79 -5.84
C ARG A 43 -15.07 -5.57 -4.37
N GLY A 44 -14.40 -6.57 -3.79
CA GLY A 44 -13.78 -6.51 -2.47
C GLY A 44 -14.53 -7.29 -1.38
N ILE A 45 -13.94 -7.30 -0.20
CA ILE A 45 -14.46 -8.08 0.95
C ILE A 45 -15.88 -7.66 1.34
N PHE A 46 -16.20 -6.37 1.28
CA PHE A 46 -17.49 -5.84 1.72
C PHE A 46 -18.67 -6.37 0.90
N PRO A 47 -18.69 -6.25 -0.45
CA PRO A 47 -19.77 -6.85 -1.24
C PRO A 47 -19.80 -8.37 -1.16
N ASP A 48 -18.67 -9.06 -0.98
CA ASP A 48 -18.65 -10.51 -0.78
C ASP A 48 -19.39 -10.93 0.51
N LEU A 49 -19.24 -10.14 1.58
CA LEU A 49 -19.88 -10.44 2.87
C LEU A 49 -21.33 -9.95 2.96
N PHE A 50 -21.63 -8.79 2.37
CA PHE A 50 -22.89 -8.08 2.61
C PHE A 50 -23.72 -7.84 1.35
N GLY A 51 -23.24 -8.23 0.18
CA GLY A 51 -23.90 -8.02 -1.10
C GLY A 51 -23.67 -6.63 -1.70
N VAL A 52 -23.73 -6.59 -3.03
CA VAL A 52 -23.47 -5.39 -3.86
C VAL A 52 -24.43 -4.24 -3.53
N GLU A 53 -25.71 -4.52 -3.23
CA GLU A 53 -26.69 -3.50 -2.85
C GLU A 53 -26.27 -2.73 -1.57
N ASN A 54 -25.73 -3.43 -0.58
CA ASN A 54 -25.23 -2.79 0.63
C ASN A 54 -23.94 -2.01 0.36
N ALA A 55 -23.11 -2.47 -0.59
CA ALA A 55 -21.94 -1.73 -1.04
C ALA A 55 -22.34 -0.41 -1.71
N HIS A 56 -23.34 -0.42 -2.61
CA HIS A 56 -23.93 0.80 -3.18
C HIS A 56 -24.43 1.74 -2.08
N ARG A 57 -25.18 1.22 -1.12
CA ARG A 57 -25.76 2.03 -0.04
C ARG A 57 -24.70 2.68 0.85
N ILE A 58 -23.68 1.92 1.27
CA ILE A 58 -22.65 2.47 2.18
C ILE A 58 -21.76 3.50 1.47
N VAL A 59 -21.41 3.28 0.19
CA VAL A 59 -20.65 4.24 -0.62
C VAL A 59 -21.46 5.52 -0.83
N ALA A 60 -22.75 5.41 -1.16
CA ALA A 60 -23.63 6.57 -1.33
C ALA A 60 -23.73 7.41 -0.05
N LEU A 61 -23.91 6.78 1.12
CA LEU A 61 -23.96 7.49 2.40
C LEU A 61 -22.66 8.22 2.71
N ARG A 62 -21.51 7.56 2.51
CA ARG A 62 -20.18 8.16 2.76
C ARG A 62 -19.89 9.32 1.82
N THR A 63 -20.22 9.16 0.54
CA THR A 63 -20.05 10.21 -0.49
C THR A 63 -20.90 11.44 -0.18
N ALA A 64 -22.14 11.22 0.30
CA ALA A 64 -23.03 12.28 0.77
C ALA A 64 -22.68 12.82 2.17
N ARG A 65 -21.58 12.36 2.79
CA ARG A 65 -21.13 12.73 4.15
C ARG A 65 -22.14 12.41 5.26
N ARG A 66 -23.04 11.45 5.02
CA ARG A 66 -24.02 10.94 5.99
C ARG A 66 -23.39 9.87 6.88
N PHE A 67 -22.35 10.26 7.63
CA PHE A 67 -21.48 9.33 8.36
C PHE A 67 -22.17 8.61 9.53
N GLU A 68 -23.18 9.21 10.15
CA GLU A 68 -23.95 8.56 11.21
C GLU A 68 -24.76 7.38 10.67
N GLU A 69 -25.49 7.60 9.57
CA GLU A 69 -26.28 6.56 8.91
C GLU A 69 -25.38 5.47 8.31
N ALA A 70 -24.21 5.83 7.77
CA ALA A 70 -23.23 4.85 7.30
C ALA A 70 -22.72 3.96 8.45
N ARG A 71 -22.52 4.54 9.66
CA ARG A 71 -22.13 3.79 10.86
C ARG A 71 -23.25 2.89 11.35
N GLU A 72 -24.49 3.35 11.30
CA GLU A 72 -25.65 2.55 11.67
C GLU A 72 -25.85 1.35 10.74
N LEU A 73 -25.80 1.56 9.43
CA LEU A 73 -25.82 0.49 8.42
C LEU A 73 -24.68 -0.50 8.66
N GLY A 74 -23.46 -0.01 8.89
CA GLY A 74 -22.33 -0.88 9.23
C GLY A 74 -22.62 -1.73 10.46
N ARG A 75 -23.10 -1.11 11.55
CA ARG A 75 -23.44 -1.83 12.79
C ARG A 75 -24.51 -2.90 12.57
N SER A 76 -25.54 -2.62 11.77
CA SER A 76 -26.58 -3.60 11.48
C SER A 76 -26.05 -4.77 10.63
N LEU A 77 -25.17 -4.51 9.67
CA LEU A 77 -24.59 -5.56 8.81
C LEU A 77 -23.65 -6.49 9.60
N TRP A 78 -22.89 -5.94 10.54
CA TRP A 78 -22.00 -6.72 11.41
C TRP A 78 -22.71 -7.38 12.59
N ALA A 79 -24.00 -7.10 12.83
CA ALA A 79 -24.72 -7.63 13.97
C ALA A 79 -24.80 -9.16 13.90
N GLY A 80 -24.29 -9.84 14.95
CA GLY A 80 -24.30 -11.30 15.04
C GLY A 80 -23.20 -12.00 14.24
N LEU A 81 -22.27 -11.26 13.62
CA LEU A 81 -21.10 -11.82 12.94
C LEU A 81 -19.83 -11.62 13.77
N ASP A 82 -18.96 -12.61 13.74
CA ASP A 82 -17.57 -12.42 14.16
C ASP A 82 -16.84 -11.64 13.06
N ARG A 83 -16.70 -10.33 13.31
CA ARG A 83 -16.08 -9.40 12.36
C ARG A 83 -14.63 -9.76 12.05
N GLU A 84 -13.86 -10.15 13.07
CA GLU A 84 -12.43 -10.42 12.91
C GLU A 84 -12.22 -11.68 12.08
N ALA A 85 -12.91 -12.78 12.46
CA ALA A 85 -12.83 -14.04 11.73
C ALA A 85 -13.32 -13.90 10.27
N ALA A 86 -14.40 -13.15 10.03
CA ALA A 86 -14.92 -12.94 8.67
C ALA A 86 -13.94 -12.14 7.79
N ILE A 87 -13.35 -11.06 8.32
CA ILE A 87 -12.35 -10.26 7.59
C ILE A 87 -11.10 -11.09 7.34
N GLU A 88 -10.57 -11.77 8.35
CA GLU A 88 -9.37 -12.60 8.19
C GLU A 88 -9.58 -13.68 7.13
N SER A 89 -10.71 -14.40 7.17
CA SER A 89 -11.06 -15.40 6.17
C SER A 89 -11.07 -14.83 4.74
N ALA A 90 -11.62 -13.63 4.56
CA ALA A 90 -11.68 -12.98 3.25
C ALA A 90 -10.30 -12.48 2.79
N VAL A 91 -9.50 -11.90 3.69
CA VAL A 91 -8.12 -11.48 3.42
C VAL A 91 -7.26 -12.68 3.00
N ARG A 92 -7.41 -13.84 3.66
CA ARG A 92 -6.71 -15.07 3.31
C ARG A 92 -6.99 -15.55 1.89
N ARG A 93 -8.23 -15.38 1.40
CA ARG A 93 -8.58 -15.69 0.00
C ARG A 93 -7.89 -14.73 -0.97
N GLN A 94 -7.94 -13.43 -0.71
CA GLN A 94 -7.25 -12.44 -1.54
C GLN A 94 -5.73 -12.66 -1.55
N TYR A 95 -5.10 -12.99 -0.42
CA TYR A 95 -3.68 -13.31 -0.40
C TYR A 95 -3.33 -14.56 -1.20
N ALA A 96 -4.14 -15.63 -1.13
CA ALA A 96 -3.89 -16.82 -1.94
C ALA A 96 -3.83 -16.48 -3.44
N GLU A 97 -4.74 -15.64 -3.92
CA GLU A 97 -4.77 -15.20 -5.32
C GLU A 97 -3.61 -14.25 -5.66
N MET A 98 -3.36 -13.23 -4.83
CA MET A 98 -2.33 -12.22 -5.09
C MET A 98 -0.92 -12.79 -5.06
N PHE A 99 -0.60 -13.58 -4.04
CA PHE A 99 0.73 -14.17 -3.94
C PHE A 99 1.00 -15.19 -5.05
N ALA A 100 -0.02 -15.90 -5.52
CA ALA A 100 0.10 -16.77 -6.69
C ALA A 100 0.32 -15.99 -7.99
N ALA A 101 -0.12 -14.73 -8.06
CA ALA A 101 0.02 -13.86 -9.22
C ALA A 101 1.33 -13.04 -9.23
N PHE A 102 2.13 -13.04 -8.16
CA PHE A 102 3.37 -12.28 -8.12
C PHE A 102 4.36 -12.76 -9.20
N PRO A 103 4.91 -11.85 -10.02
CA PRO A 103 6.06 -12.15 -10.86
C PRO A 103 7.26 -12.61 -10.03
N THR A 104 8.17 -13.38 -10.65
CA THR A 104 9.41 -13.82 -9.99
C THR A 104 10.62 -13.22 -10.71
N PRO A 105 11.56 -12.56 -9.98
CA PRO A 105 11.53 -12.28 -8.54
C PRO A 105 10.67 -11.06 -8.17
N THR A 106 10.00 -11.13 -7.01
CA THR A 106 9.31 -10.01 -6.35
C THR A 106 9.96 -9.69 -5.01
N TYR A 107 10.18 -8.41 -4.75
CA TYR A 107 10.53 -7.86 -3.44
C TYR A 107 9.36 -7.03 -2.92
N ALA A 108 8.80 -7.42 -1.78
CA ALA A 108 7.56 -6.84 -1.29
C ALA A 108 7.72 -6.26 0.12
N THR A 109 7.06 -5.15 0.37
CA THR A 109 6.70 -4.72 1.72
C THR A 109 5.18 -4.53 1.78
N TYR A 110 4.64 -4.54 2.99
CA TYR A 110 3.20 -4.45 3.22
C TYR A 110 2.75 -3.01 3.43
N GLY A 111 1.48 -2.74 3.14
CA GLY A 111 0.84 -1.45 3.37
C GLY A 111 0.06 -1.39 4.66
N ASN A 112 -0.73 -0.34 4.85
CA ASN A 112 -1.48 -0.14 6.09
C ASN A 112 -2.77 -0.97 6.16
N VAL A 113 -3.26 -1.50 5.02
CA VAL A 113 -4.43 -2.40 5.00
C VAL A 113 -4.08 -3.88 5.04
N ASP A 114 -2.81 -4.23 4.90
CA ASP A 114 -2.33 -5.60 4.91
C ASP A 114 -2.21 -6.16 6.35
N ILE A 115 -2.01 -7.46 6.47
CA ILE A 115 -1.88 -8.22 7.73
C ILE A 115 -0.54 -8.98 7.67
N PRO A 116 0.57 -8.35 8.07
CA PRO A 116 1.91 -8.90 7.90
C PRO A 116 2.12 -10.27 8.55
N ALA A 117 1.46 -10.54 9.68
CA ALA A 117 1.52 -11.82 10.36
C ALA A 117 1.07 -13.02 9.50
N LEU A 118 0.28 -12.77 8.44
CA LEU A 118 -0.18 -13.80 7.51
C LEU A 118 0.77 -14.01 6.33
N TRP A 119 1.55 -12.99 5.93
CA TRP A 119 2.38 -13.03 4.72
C TRP A 119 3.37 -14.20 4.65
N PRO A 120 4.03 -14.63 5.76
CA PRO A 120 4.91 -15.80 5.72
C PRO A 120 4.24 -17.11 5.29
N GLN A 121 2.91 -17.20 5.35
CA GLN A 121 2.14 -18.38 4.92
C GLN A 121 1.96 -18.43 3.39
N TYR A 122 2.21 -17.31 2.69
CA TYR A 122 1.97 -17.15 1.25
C TYR A 122 3.25 -16.81 0.48
N ALA A 123 4.21 -16.11 1.10
CA ALA A 123 5.50 -15.82 0.50
C ALA A 123 6.27 -17.14 0.27
N GLY A 124 6.38 -17.53 -1.00
CA GLY A 124 7.12 -18.71 -1.45
C GLY A 124 8.41 -18.35 -2.18
N PRO A 125 9.09 -19.36 -2.76
CA PRO A 125 10.25 -19.12 -3.62
C PRO A 125 9.95 -18.07 -4.69
N GLY A 126 10.82 -17.07 -4.81
CA GLY A 126 10.66 -15.97 -5.76
C GLY A 126 9.97 -14.71 -5.20
N THR A 127 9.39 -14.76 -4.00
CA THR A 127 8.87 -13.57 -3.29
C THR A 127 9.65 -13.34 -2.00
N THR A 128 10.31 -12.19 -1.89
CA THR A 128 11.08 -11.79 -0.70
C THR A 128 10.35 -10.64 -0.01
N VAL A 129 9.91 -10.86 1.24
CA VAL A 129 9.26 -9.83 2.06
C VAL A 129 10.31 -9.11 2.90
N LEU A 130 10.29 -7.77 2.91
CA LEU A 130 11.28 -6.92 3.58
C LEU A 130 10.60 -5.80 4.36
N ASP A 131 11.02 -5.56 5.60
CA ASP A 131 10.55 -4.44 6.41
C ASP A 131 11.57 -4.04 7.49
N GLY A 132 12.04 -2.79 7.47
CA GLY A 132 13.22 -2.36 8.23
C GLY A 132 14.51 -3.01 7.73
N GLU A 133 14.48 -3.58 6.53
CA GLU A 133 15.53 -4.41 5.95
C GLU A 133 16.02 -3.86 4.60
N ARG A 134 17.18 -4.35 4.18
CA ARG A 134 17.83 -3.97 2.92
C ARG A 134 18.15 -5.19 2.08
N VAL A 135 18.16 -4.98 0.77
CA VAL A 135 18.59 -5.99 -0.20
C VAL A 135 19.29 -5.33 -1.39
N GLU A 136 20.24 -6.04 -1.99
CA GLU A 136 20.84 -5.63 -3.25
C GLU A 136 20.02 -6.17 -4.43
N ILE A 137 19.63 -5.28 -5.34
CA ILE A 137 18.93 -5.63 -6.58
C ILE A 137 19.73 -5.02 -7.73
N GLY A 138 20.32 -5.86 -8.59
CA GLY A 138 21.08 -5.42 -9.76
C GLY A 138 22.17 -4.38 -9.45
N GLY A 139 22.93 -4.55 -8.36
CA GLY A 139 24.03 -3.66 -7.97
C GLY A 139 23.60 -2.36 -7.27
N ARG A 140 22.35 -2.24 -6.83
CA ARG A 140 21.85 -1.13 -6.01
C ARG A 140 21.25 -1.63 -4.71
N VAL A 141 21.46 -0.88 -3.63
CA VAL A 141 20.89 -1.20 -2.32
C VAL A 141 19.51 -0.55 -2.19
N PHE A 142 18.49 -1.39 -1.99
CA PHE A 142 17.13 -0.99 -1.70
C PHE A 142 16.85 -1.18 -0.22
N GLY A 143 16.21 -0.20 0.43
CA GLY A 143 15.71 -0.31 1.81
C GLY A 143 14.19 -0.25 1.84
N PHE A 144 13.55 -1.06 2.70
CA PHE A 144 12.10 -1.23 2.72
C PHE A 144 11.49 -0.86 4.07
N VAL A 145 10.41 -0.08 4.07
CA VAL A 145 9.62 0.26 5.27
C VAL A 145 8.13 0.13 4.99
N GLY A 146 7.51 -0.91 5.55
CA GLY A 146 6.09 -1.20 5.39
C GLY A 146 5.19 -0.55 6.44
N GLY A 147 3.89 -0.59 6.17
CA GLY A 147 2.83 -0.15 7.08
C GLY A 147 2.50 1.33 7.02
N GLY A 148 1.55 1.73 7.86
CA GLY A 148 1.14 3.12 8.05
C GLY A 148 1.35 3.61 9.48
N LEU A 149 1.15 4.91 9.68
CA LEU A 149 1.13 5.52 11.01
C LEU A 149 -0.29 5.53 11.55
N ARG A 150 -0.45 5.40 12.87
CA ARG A 150 -1.79 5.42 13.54
C ARG A 150 -2.67 6.58 13.07
N THR A 151 -3.86 6.28 12.60
CA THR A 151 -4.84 7.29 12.20
C THR A 151 -6.19 7.02 12.88
N PRO A 152 -7.15 7.97 12.81
CA PRO A 152 -8.52 7.68 13.22
C PRO A 152 -9.19 6.55 12.41
N MET A 153 -8.65 6.18 11.24
CA MET A 153 -9.19 5.11 10.40
C MET A 153 -8.91 3.71 10.99
N ARG A 154 -7.82 3.56 11.75
CA ARG A 154 -7.43 2.31 12.41
C ARG A 154 -7.37 1.13 11.43
N THR A 155 -6.63 1.30 10.32
CA THR A 155 -6.45 0.21 9.36
C THR A 155 -5.59 -0.92 9.97
N PRO A 156 -5.67 -2.15 9.43
CA PRO A 156 -5.04 -3.34 10.02
C PRO A 156 -3.59 -3.21 10.49
N PHE A 157 -2.72 -2.52 9.74
CA PHE A 157 -1.30 -2.40 10.09
C PHE A 157 -0.83 -0.95 10.18
N GLU A 158 -1.33 -0.26 11.21
CA GLU A 158 -0.83 1.05 11.65
C GLU A 158 0.02 0.92 12.92
N ILE A 159 1.25 1.43 12.88
CA ILE A 159 2.22 1.39 13.98
C ILE A 159 2.47 2.79 14.56
N SER A 160 3.14 2.86 15.72
CA SER A 160 3.50 4.14 16.31
C SER A 160 4.57 4.88 15.49
N ASP A 161 4.67 6.19 15.70
CA ASP A 161 5.72 7.01 15.09
C ASP A 161 7.12 6.53 15.49
N GLU A 162 7.28 6.07 16.73
CA GLU A 162 8.55 5.54 17.25
C GLU A 162 8.92 4.21 16.60
N GLU A 163 7.96 3.29 16.46
CA GLU A 163 8.17 2.00 15.79
C GLU A 163 8.53 2.22 14.31
N TYR A 164 7.82 3.13 13.63
CA TYR A 164 8.12 3.47 12.24
C TYR A 164 9.50 4.13 12.09
N ALA A 165 9.83 5.09 12.97
CA ALA A 165 11.13 5.76 12.96
C ALA A 165 12.29 4.78 13.21
N ALA A 166 12.11 3.79 14.09
CA ALA A 166 13.11 2.75 14.34
C ALA A 166 13.39 1.90 13.08
N LYS A 167 12.34 1.54 12.32
CA LYS A 167 12.50 0.85 11.02
C LYS A 167 13.27 1.70 10.02
N VAL A 168 12.93 2.99 9.90
CA VAL A 168 13.61 3.92 9.01
C VAL A 168 15.09 4.07 9.37
N GLU A 169 15.41 4.18 10.66
CA GLU A 169 16.80 4.31 11.13
C GLU A 169 17.62 3.05 10.88
N ALA A 170 17.02 1.87 11.05
CA ALA A 170 17.69 0.58 10.82
C ALA A 170 18.20 0.40 9.37
N LEU A 171 17.62 1.12 8.40
CA LEU A 171 18.07 1.06 7.01
C LEU A 171 19.44 1.71 6.79
N GLY A 172 19.79 2.76 7.53
CA GLY A 172 20.99 3.56 7.22
C GLY A 172 20.98 4.12 5.78
N GLU A 173 22.13 4.09 5.10
CA GLU A 173 22.25 4.57 3.70
C GLU A 173 21.82 3.50 2.69
N VAL A 174 21.04 3.94 1.69
CA VAL A 174 20.53 3.13 0.58
C VAL A 174 20.50 3.95 -0.72
N ASP A 175 20.52 3.29 -1.88
CA ASP A 175 20.36 3.95 -3.18
C ASP A 175 18.90 4.28 -3.48
N VAL A 176 18.00 3.37 -3.08
CA VAL A 176 16.55 3.49 -3.27
C VAL A 176 15.84 3.20 -1.94
N LEU A 177 15.09 4.18 -1.46
CA LEU A 177 14.25 4.04 -0.28
C LEU A 177 12.82 3.71 -0.69
N CYS A 178 12.35 2.53 -0.33
CA CYS A 178 11.00 2.04 -0.60
C CYS A 178 10.19 2.11 0.70
N SER A 179 9.09 2.84 0.70
CA SER A 179 8.15 2.86 1.82
C SER A 179 6.73 2.66 1.34
N HIS A 180 5.81 2.23 2.20
CA HIS A 180 4.40 2.26 1.81
C HIS A 180 3.85 3.71 1.84
N ILE A 181 3.92 4.38 3.00
CA ILE A 181 3.45 5.77 3.15
C ILE A 181 4.44 6.82 2.61
N PRO A 182 3.95 8.02 2.21
CA PRO A 182 4.81 9.09 1.72
C PRO A 182 5.69 9.70 2.83
N PRO A 183 6.84 10.33 2.47
CA PRO A 183 7.48 11.27 3.36
C PRO A 183 6.56 12.49 3.57
N ASP A 184 6.65 13.14 4.73
CA ASP A 184 5.75 14.24 5.13
C ASP A 184 5.97 15.53 4.31
N VAL A 185 5.55 15.50 3.05
CA VAL A 185 5.64 16.58 2.06
C VAL A 185 4.22 16.89 1.60
N PRO A 186 3.70 18.12 1.80
CA PRO A 186 2.29 18.43 1.57
C PRO A 186 1.76 18.02 0.19
N GLU A 187 2.55 18.23 -0.87
CA GLU A 187 2.18 17.91 -2.24
C GLU A 187 2.08 16.40 -2.50
N LEU A 188 2.82 15.59 -1.74
CA LEU A 188 2.79 14.13 -1.82
C LEU A 188 1.68 13.54 -0.94
N CYS A 189 1.30 14.25 0.14
CA CYS A 189 0.34 13.80 1.14
C CYS A 189 -1.11 14.23 0.88
N TYR A 190 -1.36 15.26 0.07
CA TYR A 190 -2.72 15.73 -0.20
C TYR A 190 -3.41 14.88 -1.27
N ASP A 191 -4.49 14.18 -0.91
CA ASP A 191 -5.33 13.47 -1.86
C ASP A 191 -6.44 14.39 -2.39
N THR A 192 -6.48 14.55 -3.71
CA THR A 192 -7.36 15.47 -4.42
C THR A 192 -8.82 14.98 -4.51
N VAL A 193 -9.06 13.68 -4.34
CA VAL A 193 -10.42 13.10 -4.40
C VAL A 193 -11.18 13.25 -3.08
N PRO A 194 -10.70 12.73 -1.93
CA PRO A 194 -11.31 12.99 -0.63
C PRO A 194 -11.01 14.41 -0.11
N ARG A 195 -10.13 15.16 -0.78
CA ARG A 195 -9.74 16.55 -0.47
C ARG A 195 -9.20 16.72 0.94
N ARG A 196 -8.30 15.82 1.34
CA ARG A 196 -7.69 15.80 2.67
C ARG A 196 -6.23 15.39 2.60
N PHE A 197 -5.49 15.67 3.66
CA PHE A 197 -4.15 15.14 3.84
C PHE A 197 -4.23 13.72 4.38
N GLU A 198 -3.54 12.79 3.71
CA GLU A 198 -3.16 11.51 4.27
C GLU A 198 -1.89 11.68 5.12
N ARG A 199 -1.68 10.75 6.06
CA ARG A 199 -0.62 10.90 7.05
C ARG A 199 0.73 10.45 6.46
N GLY A 200 1.62 11.41 6.19
CA GLY A 200 3.01 11.14 5.84
C GLY A 200 3.93 10.92 7.04
N SER A 201 5.15 10.45 6.78
CA SER A 201 6.17 10.20 7.81
C SER A 201 7.24 11.29 7.87
N ARG A 202 7.33 11.94 9.03
CA ARG A 202 8.39 12.92 9.32
C ARG A 202 9.76 12.26 9.44
N ALA A 203 9.84 11.10 10.10
CA ALA A 203 11.09 10.34 10.21
C ALA A 203 11.65 9.96 8.83
N LEU A 204 10.77 9.57 7.91
CA LEU A 204 11.14 9.27 6.53
C LEU A 204 11.68 10.51 5.79
N LEU A 205 11.01 11.66 5.93
CA LEU A 205 11.48 12.92 5.33
C LEU A 205 12.85 13.34 5.89
N GLU A 206 13.06 13.20 7.19
CA GLU A 206 14.33 13.51 7.85
C GLU A 206 15.45 12.58 7.36
N ALA A 207 15.18 11.27 7.24
CA ALA A 207 16.11 10.31 6.66
C ALA A 207 16.47 10.65 5.22
N ILE A 208 15.49 10.96 4.36
CA ILE A 208 15.72 11.38 2.96
C ILE A 208 16.64 12.59 2.89
N ARG A 209 16.41 13.61 3.73
CA ARG A 209 17.26 14.81 3.76
C ARG A 209 18.70 14.51 4.18
N ARG A 210 18.88 13.55 5.10
CA ARG A 210 20.17 13.15 5.66
C ARG A 210 20.96 12.26 4.69
N THR A 211 20.41 11.14 4.27
CA THR A 211 21.10 10.10 3.48
C THR A 211 21.02 10.35 1.97
N LYS A 212 20.04 11.15 1.53
CA LYS A 212 19.88 11.61 0.14
C LYS A 212 19.94 10.45 -0.86
N PRO A 213 19.09 9.42 -0.72
CA PRO A 213 19.01 8.32 -1.69
C PRO A 213 18.67 8.89 -3.07
N ARG A 214 18.96 8.15 -4.14
CA ARG A 214 18.61 8.61 -5.49
C ARG A 214 17.10 8.71 -5.67
N TYR A 215 16.37 7.72 -5.14
CA TYR A 215 14.92 7.64 -5.20
C TYR A 215 14.32 7.37 -3.81
N ALA A 216 13.15 7.95 -3.56
CA ALA A 216 12.23 7.55 -2.49
C ALA A 216 10.88 7.20 -3.14
N LEU A 217 10.51 5.92 -3.12
CA LEU A 217 9.35 5.38 -3.81
C LEU A 217 8.30 4.95 -2.79
N PHE A 218 7.04 5.33 -3.01
CA PHE A 218 5.95 5.07 -2.05
C PHE A 218 4.57 5.05 -2.73
N GLY A 219 3.52 4.67 -2.00
CA GLY A 219 2.12 4.70 -2.45
C GLY A 219 1.22 5.43 -1.44
N HIS A 220 0.19 4.72 -0.96
CA HIS A 220 -0.79 5.13 0.06
C HIS A 220 -1.75 6.26 -0.33
N VAL A 221 -1.25 7.30 -1.01
CA VAL A 221 -2.07 8.42 -1.49
C VAL A 221 -2.52 8.12 -2.91
N HIS A 222 -3.80 7.89 -3.14
CA HIS A 222 -4.28 7.33 -4.41
C HIS A 222 -4.37 8.38 -5.53
N GLN A 223 -4.67 9.63 -5.19
CA GLN A 223 -4.69 10.75 -6.13
C GLN A 223 -3.94 11.97 -5.57
N PRO A 224 -2.60 11.89 -5.43
CA PRO A 224 -1.82 12.93 -4.80
C PRO A 224 -1.85 14.24 -5.61
N LEU A 225 -1.72 15.37 -4.92
CA LEU A 225 -1.60 16.70 -5.56
C LEU A 225 -0.42 16.74 -6.55
N ALA A 226 0.70 16.13 -6.17
CA ALA A 226 1.83 15.89 -7.05
C ALA A 226 2.27 14.43 -6.96
N ARG A 227 2.39 13.76 -8.10
CA ARG A 227 2.93 12.40 -8.16
C ARG A 227 4.43 12.35 -7.85
N ARG A 228 5.15 13.45 -8.03
CA ARG A 228 6.59 13.53 -7.86
C ARG A 228 7.01 14.88 -7.34
N VAL A 229 7.92 14.87 -6.36
CA VAL A 229 8.57 16.06 -5.79
C VAL A 229 10.04 15.74 -5.56
N ARG A 230 10.92 16.74 -5.66
CA ARG A 230 12.33 16.60 -5.32
C ARG A 230 12.60 17.15 -3.93
N VAL A 231 13.21 16.33 -3.06
CA VAL A 231 13.73 16.77 -1.75
C VAL A 231 15.25 16.74 -1.82
N GLY A 232 15.88 17.92 -1.91
CA GLY A 232 17.32 18.01 -2.17
C GLY A 232 17.68 17.39 -3.53
N ARG A 233 18.40 16.26 -3.54
CA ARG A 233 18.72 15.50 -4.76
C ARG A 233 17.86 14.26 -4.96
N THR A 234 17.03 13.90 -3.97
CA THR A 234 16.22 12.70 -3.99
C THR A 234 14.94 12.94 -4.79
N GLU A 235 14.67 12.05 -5.74
CA GLU A 235 13.38 12.00 -6.43
C GLU A 235 12.37 11.22 -5.56
N CYS A 236 11.41 11.92 -4.95
CA CYS A 236 10.30 11.31 -4.23
C CYS A 236 9.16 11.06 -5.23
N VAL A 237 8.76 9.80 -5.41
CA VAL A 237 7.78 9.39 -6.44
C VAL A 237 6.71 8.52 -5.83
N ASN A 238 5.45 8.93 -5.98
CA ASN A 238 4.31 8.08 -5.75
C ASN A 238 4.14 7.10 -6.93
N VAL A 239 4.28 5.80 -6.64
CA VAL A 239 4.18 4.69 -7.60
C VAL A 239 2.80 4.01 -7.58
N GLY A 240 1.92 4.40 -6.68
CA GLY A 240 0.48 4.08 -6.73
C GLY A 240 -0.26 4.94 -7.75
N HIS A 241 -1.57 4.78 -7.94
CA HIS A 241 -2.49 3.77 -7.41
C HIS A 241 -2.60 2.62 -8.43
N PHE A 242 -1.90 1.50 -8.20
CA PHE A 242 -1.79 0.44 -9.20
C PHE A 242 -3.14 -0.22 -9.52
N ALA A 243 -4.03 -0.35 -8.54
CA ALA A 243 -5.34 -0.96 -8.74
C ALA A 243 -6.15 -0.29 -9.87
N ALA A 244 -6.03 1.03 -10.02
CA ALA A 244 -6.72 1.79 -11.06
C ALA A 244 -5.94 1.88 -12.38
N THR A 245 -4.61 1.86 -12.32
CA THR A 245 -3.77 2.17 -13.49
C THR A 245 -3.21 0.95 -14.20
N SER A 246 -3.02 -0.17 -13.48
CA SER A 246 -2.27 -1.35 -13.94
C SER A 246 -0.92 -1.00 -14.59
N ARG A 247 -0.31 0.12 -14.18
CA ARG A 247 0.91 0.66 -14.78
C ARG A 247 2.01 0.80 -13.74
N PRO A 248 3.05 -0.03 -13.81
CA PRO A 248 4.19 0.08 -12.92
C PRO A 248 5.04 1.32 -13.22
N PHE A 249 5.76 1.79 -12.21
CA PHE A 249 6.85 2.73 -12.37
C PHE A 249 8.14 1.97 -12.70
N ALA A 250 8.74 2.24 -13.86
CA ALA A 250 9.97 1.58 -14.27
C ALA A 250 11.21 2.36 -13.82
N LEU A 251 12.10 1.68 -13.09
CA LEU A 251 13.48 2.09 -12.88
C LEU A 251 14.37 1.34 -13.88
N GLU A 252 15.36 2.04 -14.44
CA GLU A 252 16.35 1.44 -15.33
C GLU A 252 17.74 2.00 -15.05
N TRP A 253 18.75 1.12 -15.08
CA TRP A 253 20.16 1.45 -14.93
C TRP A 253 21.10 0.37 -15.42
#